data_AF-A0A7S1JW53-F1
#
_entry.id   AF-A0A7S1JW53-F1
#
_cell.length_a   1.000
_cell.length_b   1.000
_cell.length_c   1.000
_cell.angle_alpha   90.00
_cell.angle_beta   90.00
_cell.angle_gamma   90.00
#
_symmetry.space_group_name_H-M   'P 1'
#
loop_
_entity.id
_entity.type
_entity.pdbx_description
1 polymer ?
#
loop_
_entity_poly.entity_id
_entity_poly.type
_entity_poly.pdbx_seq_one_letter_code
_entity_poly.pdbx_strand_id
1 'polypeptide(L)'
;CATYPDVSRCQRGKFCAFAHSREEIRCPIFSPEEESERTADFFMSKFKTKWCPYGIQHDWHSCVYAHTYQDFRRTPELGYGSEPCPYWEKDKDKHAHALDYEQRCPNKGFYCQYAHGSKEQLYHPSYYKVMPCADWKANGWCPRGDLCAFYHDASQKRYPPATNFDYTK
;
A
#
# COMPACT_ATOMS: atom_id res chain seq x y z
N CYS A 1 -16.92 -13.07 4.93
CA CYS A 1 -18.38 -13.27 4.94
C CYS A 1 -19.04 -11.90 5.09
N ALA A 2 -20.14 -11.61 4.37
CA ALA A 2 -20.77 -10.28 4.41
C ALA A 2 -21.42 -9.94 5.77
N THR A 3 -21.70 -10.95 6.60
CA THR A 3 -22.28 -10.75 7.94
C THR A 3 -21.22 -10.67 9.04
N TYR A 4 -19.92 -10.75 8.71
CA TYR A 4 -18.86 -10.63 9.70
C TYR A 4 -18.96 -9.27 10.44
N PRO A 5 -18.81 -9.22 11.77
CA PRO A 5 -18.40 -10.32 12.68
C PRO A 5 -19.53 -11.24 13.13
N ASP A 6 -20.80 -10.91 12.87
CA ASP A 6 -21.97 -11.75 13.20
C ASP A 6 -22.18 -12.86 12.16
N VAL A 7 -21.21 -13.77 12.11
CA VAL A 7 -21.17 -14.89 11.16
C VAL A 7 -22.29 -15.90 11.40
N SER A 8 -22.93 -15.86 12.57
CA SER A 8 -24.10 -16.67 12.90
C SER A 8 -25.29 -16.39 11.97
N ARG A 9 -25.37 -15.16 11.44
CA ARG A 9 -26.41 -14.74 10.48
C ARG A 9 -26.13 -15.16 9.03
N CYS A 10 -24.99 -15.79 8.75
CA CYS A 10 -24.64 -16.20 7.40
C CYS A 10 -25.50 -17.38 6.93
N GLN A 11 -26.44 -17.11 6.02
CA GLN A 11 -27.33 -18.13 5.45
C GLN A 11 -26.58 -19.21 4.64
N ARG A 12 -25.35 -18.93 4.22
CA ARG A 12 -24.52 -19.88 3.46
C ARG A 12 -23.77 -20.85 4.39
N GLY A 13 -23.64 -20.53 5.68
CA GLY A 13 -22.91 -21.33 6.66
C GLY A 13 -21.56 -21.83 6.11
N LYS A 14 -21.29 -23.14 6.25
CA LYS A 14 -20.07 -23.80 5.74
C LYS A 14 -19.86 -23.71 4.22
N PHE A 15 -20.87 -23.32 3.43
CA PHE A 15 -20.78 -23.13 1.97
C PHE A 15 -20.59 -21.66 1.58
N CYS A 16 -20.37 -20.76 2.53
CA CYS A 16 -19.96 -19.40 2.23
C CYS A 16 -18.59 -19.44 1.53
N ALA A 17 -18.47 -18.76 0.40
CA ALA A 17 -17.19 -18.65 -0.32
C ALA A 17 -16.20 -17.70 0.36
N PHE A 18 -16.61 -17.00 1.42
CA PHE A 18 -15.83 -16.00 2.12
C PHE A 18 -15.60 -16.40 3.58
N ALA A 19 -14.41 -16.09 4.09
CA ALA A 19 -13.99 -16.37 5.45
C ALA A 19 -14.96 -15.83 6.54
N HIS A 20 -15.24 -16.62 7.56
CA HIS A 20 -15.97 -16.24 8.79
C HIS A 20 -15.03 -15.91 9.95
N SER A 21 -13.78 -16.33 9.88
CA SER A 21 -12.75 -15.99 10.85
C SER A 21 -11.45 -15.66 10.14
N ARG A 22 -10.44 -15.21 10.89
CA ARG A 22 -9.12 -14.91 10.34
C ARG A 22 -8.45 -16.17 9.77
N GLU A 23 -8.66 -17.30 10.43
CA GLU A 23 -8.09 -18.61 10.08
C GLU A 23 -8.65 -19.16 8.77
N GLU A 24 -9.85 -18.71 8.36
CA GLU A 24 -10.45 -19.08 7.07
C GLU A 24 -9.90 -18.26 5.88
N ILE A 25 -9.11 -17.20 6.12
CA ILE A 25 -8.55 -16.35 5.05
C ILE A 25 -7.44 -17.12 4.33
N ARG A 26 -7.58 -17.27 3.01
CA ARG A 26 -6.62 -18.02 2.16
C ARG A 26 -5.56 -17.15 1.48
N CYS A 27 -5.78 -15.85 1.39
CA CYS A 27 -4.79 -14.96 0.81
C CYS A 27 -3.72 -14.60 1.85
N PRO A 28 -2.52 -14.17 1.43
CA PRO A 28 -1.52 -13.68 2.36
C PRO A 28 -2.08 -12.50 3.16
N ILE A 29 -2.01 -12.61 4.49
CA ILE A 29 -2.33 -11.53 5.44
C ILE A 29 -1.13 -11.27 6.33
N PHE A 30 -1.08 -10.10 6.96
CA PHE A 30 -0.14 -9.83 8.04
C PHE A 30 -0.56 -10.61 9.30
N SER A 31 0.25 -10.63 10.33
CA SER A 31 -0.13 -11.02 11.68
C SER A 31 -0.92 -9.89 12.37
N PRO A 32 -1.72 -10.17 13.41
CA PRO A 32 -2.39 -9.12 14.18
C PRO A 32 -1.43 -8.05 14.72
N GLU A 33 -0.24 -8.48 15.14
CA GLU A 33 0.81 -7.60 15.64
C GLU A 33 1.28 -6.64 14.55
N GLU A 34 1.60 -7.17 13.36
CA GLU A 34 1.98 -6.37 12.19
C GLU A 34 0.86 -5.41 11.75
N GLU A 35 -0.42 -5.81 11.78
CA GLU A 35 -1.53 -4.92 11.41
C GLU A 35 -1.69 -3.73 12.37
N SER A 36 -1.36 -3.95 13.65
CA SER A 36 -1.37 -2.91 14.67
C SER A 36 -0.12 -2.02 14.65
N GLU A 37 0.93 -2.46 13.95
CA GLU A 37 2.22 -1.79 13.92
C GLU A 37 2.15 -0.50 13.08
N ARG A 38 2.45 0.64 13.70
CA ARG A 38 2.50 1.96 13.06
C ARG A 38 3.92 2.53 13.04
N THR A 39 4.92 1.66 12.92
CA THR A 39 6.34 2.04 12.87
C THR A 39 6.75 2.48 11.47
N ALA A 40 7.84 3.26 11.39
CA ALA A 40 8.42 3.64 10.11
C ALA A 40 8.84 2.40 9.29
N ASP A 41 9.36 1.37 9.94
CA ASP A 41 9.81 0.15 9.28
C ASP A 41 8.62 -0.62 8.68
N PHE A 42 7.50 -0.70 9.40
CA PHE A 42 6.25 -1.24 8.84
C PHE A 42 5.79 -0.44 7.62
N PHE A 43 5.77 0.90 7.72
CA PHE A 43 5.34 1.76 6.61
C PHE A 43 6.21 1.62 5.37
N MET A 44 7.52 1.47 5.53
CA MET A 44 8.45 1.31 4.41
C MET A 44 8.50 -0.11 3.86
N SER A 45 8.17 -1.15 4.62
CA SER A 45 8.31 -2.55 4.18
C SER A 45 6.99 -3.24 3.83
N LYS A 46 5.91 -2.94 4.56
CA LYS A 46 4.66 -3.73 4.53
C LYS A 46 3.41 -2.95 4.18
N PHE A 47 3.37 -1.64 4.42
CA PHE A 47 2.18 -0.85 4.15
C PHE A 47 1.75 -0.96 2.68
N LYS A 48 0.49 -1.36 2.48
CA LYS A 48 -0.18 -1.59 1.19
C LYS A 48 0.50 -2.63 0.28
N THR A 49 1.29 -3.56 0.82
CA THR A 49 1.95 -4.61 0.01
C THR A 49 1.15 -5.89 -0.18
N LYS A 50 0.05 -6.03 0.55
CA LYS A 50 -0.90 -7.14 0.43
C LYS A 50 -2.29 -6.59 0.10
N TRP A 51 -3.07 -7.33 -0.67
CA TRP A 51 -4.46 -6.99 -0.98
C TRP A 51 -5.37 -7.19 0.23
N CYS A 52 -6.35 -6.32 0.40
CA CYS A 52 -7.24 -6.35 1.54
C CYS A 52 -8.10 -7.63 1.53
N PRO A 53 -8.02 -8.46 2.59
CA PRO A 53 -8.84 -9.68 2.69
C PRO A 53 -10.29 -9.37 3.11
N TYR A 54 -10.54 -8.16 3.60
CA TYR A 54 -11.80 -7.78 4.22
C TYR A 54 -12.81 -7.36 3.16
N GLY A 55 -13.76 -8.25 2.87
CA GLY A 55 -14.87 -7.97 1.94
C GLY A 55 -16.00 -7.10 2.52
N ILE A 56 -15.88 -6.65 3.77
CA ILE A 56 -16.83 -5.73 4.41
C ILE A 56 -16.39 -4.28 4.27
N GLN A 57 -17.33 -3.34 4.32
CA GLN A 57 -17.03 -1.91 4.30
C GLN A 57 -16.22 -1.52 5.55
N HIS A 58 -15.14 -0.78 5.33
CA HIS A 58 -14.29 -0.21 6.37
C HIS A 58 -13.54 1.00 5.79
N ASP A 59 -12.86 1.76 6.64
CA ASP A 59 -12.07 2.89 6.17
C ASP A 59 -10.82 2.43 5.41
N TRP A 60 -10.93 2.44 4.09
CA TRP A 60 -9.85 2.06 3.18
C TRP A 60 -8.64 3.02 3.22
N HIS A 61 -8.81 4.27 3.69
CA HIS A 61 -7.71 5.22 3.83
C HIS A 61 -6.75 4.82 4.94
N SER A 62 -7.28 4.36 6.08
CA SER A 62 -6.49 3.90 7.23
C SER A 62 -6.14 2.41 7.21
N CYS A 63 -6.77 1.64 6.31
CA CYS A 63 -6.45 0.23 6.09
C CYS A 63 -4.99 0.05 5.64
N VAL A 64 -4.27 -0.89 6.27
CA VAL A 64 -2.87 -1.19 5.92
C VAL A 64 -2.73 -2.02 4.65
N TYR A 65 -3.83 -2.56 4.13
CA TYR A 65 -3.89 -3.36 2.91
C TYR A 65 -4.31 -2.54 1.68
N ALA A 66 -3.91 -2.99 0.51
CA ALA A 66 -4.29 -2.40 -0.78
C ALA A 66 -5.74 -2.73 -1.16
N HIS A 67 -6.43 -1.75 -1.75
CA HIS A 67 -7.80 -1.84 -2.23
C HIS A 67 -7.92 -1.62 -3.75
N THR A 68 -6.94 -0.97 -4.36
CA THR A 68 -6.91 -0.69 -5.79
C THR A 68 -5.49 -0.82 -6.33
N TYR A 69 -5.33 -0.88 -7.64
CA TYR A 69 -3.98 -0.92 -8.23
C TYR A 69 -3.19 0.40 -8.01
N GLN A 70 -3.88 1.51 -7.72
CA GLN A 70 -3.24 2.79 -7.40
C GLN A 70 -2.68 2.84 -5.98
N ASP A 71 -3.28 2.11 -5.04
CA ASP A 71 -2.81 2.04 -3.65
C ASP A 71 -1.90 0.83 -3.38
N PHE A 72 -1.98 -0.22 -4.22
CA PHE A 72 -1.08 -1.36 -4.14
C PHE A 72 0.38 -0.93 -4.29
N ARG A 73 1.21 -1.47 -3.41
CA ARG A 73 2.63 -1.20 -3.33
C ARG A 73 3.42 -2.50 -3.43
N ARG A 74 4.32 -2.62 -4.39
CA ARG A 74 5.30 -3.70 -4.40
C ARG A 74 6.21 -3.62 -3.16
N THR A 75 6.61 -4.78 -2.65
CA THR A 75 7.64 -4.84 -1.61
C THR A 75 8.94 -4.22 -2.13
N PRO A 76 9.63 -3.35 -1.35
CA PRO A 76 10.90 -2.76 -1.76
C PRO A 76 12.00 -3.81 -2.00
N GLU A 77 11.81 -5.05 -1.52
CA GLU A 77 12.68 -6.20 -1.82
C GLU A 77 12.76 -6.52 -3.32
N LEU A 78 11.79 -6.09 -4.13
CA LEU A 78 11.83 -6.19 -5.60
C LEU A 78 12.82 -5.20 -6.25
N GLY A 79 13.44 -4.29 -5.48
CA GLY A 79 14.54 -3.45 -5.94
C GLY A 79 14.15 -2.24 -6.79
N TYR A 80 12.86 -1.92 -6.91
CA TYR A 80 12.43 -0.67 -7.54
C TYR A 80 12.83 0.53 -6.68
N GLY A 81 13.06 1.69 -7.29
CA GLY A 81 13.30 2.94 -6.58
C GLY A 81 12.10 3.90 -6.60
N SER A 82 12.22 5.04 -5.93
CA SER A 82 11.10 5.99 -5.73
C SER A 82 10.70 6.80 -6.96
N GLU A 83 11.52 6.87 -8.01
CA GLU A 83 11.18 7.63 -9.22
C GLU A 83 9.94 7.07 -9.92
N PRO A 84 8.97 7.92 -10.32
CA PRO A 84 7.73 7.47 -10.92
C PRO A 84 7.97 6.86 -12.31
N CYS A 85 7.32 5.72 -12.58
CA CYS A 85 7.41 5.06 -13.87
C CYS A 85 6.74 5.90 -14.97
N PRO A 86 7.44 6.21 -16.07
CA PRO A 86 6.86 6.96 -17.18
C PRO A 86 5.85 6.13 -18.00
N TYR A 87 5.92 4.79 -17.90
CA TYR A 87 5.06 3.85 -18.63
C TYR A 87 3.92 3.27 -17.79
N TRP A 88 3.77 3.69 -16.54
CA TRP A 88 2.69 3.20 -15.68
C TRP A 88 1.35 3.79 -16.12
N GLU A 89 0.43 2.92 -16.54
CA GLU A 89 -0.90 3.29 -17.00
C GLU A 89 -1.81 3.68 -15.82
N LYS A 90 -1.98 5.00 -15.67
CA LYS A 90 -2.69 5.64 -14.57
C LYS A 90 -4.17 5.92 -14.87
N ASP A 91 -4.78 5.18 -15.79
CA ASP A 91 -6.20 5.30 -16.17
C ASP A 91 -6.45 6.41 -17.23
N LYS A 92 -6.04 6.16 -18.49
CA LYS A 92 -6.37 7.03 -19.64
C LYS A 92 -7.50 6.50 -20.53
N ASP A 93 -7.89 5.23 -20.34
CA ASP A 93 -8.88 4.56 -21.18
C ASP A 93 -9.97 3.91 -20.34
N LYS A 94 -11.19 3.91 -20.87
CA LYS A 94 -12.40 3.34 -20.23
C LYS A 94 -12.28 1.82 -19.96
N HIS A 95 -11.28 1.18 -20.56
CA HIS A 95 -10.93 -0.23 -20.41
C HIS A 95 -9.80 -0.46 -19.39
N ALA A 96 -9.14 0.59 -18.89
CA ALA A 96 -8.00 0.47 -17.99
C ALA A 96 -8.40 -0.08 -16.60
N HIS A 97 -9.68 -0.02 -16.20
CA HIS A 97 -10.17 -0.73 -15.02
C HIS A 97 -10.12 -2.26 -15.15
N ALA A 98 -10.05 -2.81 -16.37
CA ALA A 98 -9.99 -4.25 -16.62
C ALA A 98 -8.56 -4.80 -16.68
N LEU A 99 -7.54 -3.94 -16.65
CA LEU A 99 -6.14 -4.38 -16.68
C LEU A 99 -5.70 -4.89 -15.32
N ASP A 100 -5.08 -6.08 -15.33
CA ASP A 100 -4.34 -6.60 -14.20
C ASP A 100 -3.11 -5.71 -13.92
N TYR A 101 -2.60 -5.76 -12.69
CA TYR A 101 -1.47 -4.93 -12.27
C TYR A 101 -0.25 -5.05 -13.22
N GLU A 102 0.08 -6.27 -13.65
CA GLU A 102 1.21 -6.53 -14.56
C GLU A 102 1.08 -5.87 -15.93
N GLN A 103 -0.15 -5.75 -16.41
CA GLN A 103 -0.44 -5.22 -17.75
C GLN A 103 -0.34 -3.68 -17.79
N ARG A 104 -0.33 -3.03 -16.64
CA ARG A 104 -0.26 -1.56 -16.51
C ARG A 104 1.13 -0.97 -16.70
N CYS A 105 2.17 -1.80 -16.63
CA CYS A 105 3.52 -1.38 -17.00
C CYS A 105 3.99 -2.25 -18.16
N PRO A 106 3.81 -1.80 -19.42
CA PRO A 106 4.20 -2.56 -20.59
C PRO A 106 5.64 -3.07 -20.47
N ASN A 107 5.84 -4.35 -20.79
CA ASN A 107 7.13 -5.06 -20.83
C ASN A 107 7.84 -5.33 -19.48
N LYS A 108 7.43 -4.70 -18.37
CA LYS A 108 8.14 -4.82 -17.09
C LYS A 108 7.29 -5.31 -15.93
N GLY A 109 5.98 -5.04 -15.92
CA GLY A 109 5.05 -5.52 -14.88
C GLY A 109 5.61 -5.34 -13.46
N PHE A 110 5.61 -6.40 -12.65
CA PHE A 110 6.17 -6.38 -11.29
C PHE A 110 7.67 -6.10 -11.21
N TYR A 111 8.44 -6.36 -12.27
CA TYR A 111 9.90 -6.21 -12.29
C TYR A 111 10.38 -4.81 -12.70
N CYS A 112 9.45 -3.89 -12.96
CA CYS A 112 9.80 -2.51 -13.27
C CYS A 112 10.62 -1.86 -12.15
N GLN A 113 11.72 -1.20 -12.48
CA GLN A 113 12.61 -0.57 -11.50
C GLN A 113 12.11 0.80 -11.02
N TYR A 114 11.05 1.33 -11.63
CA TYR A 114 10.39 2.58 -11.25
C TYR A 114 9.17 2.34 -10.37
N ALA A 115 8.78 3.34 -9.58
CA ALA A 115 7.58 3.32 -8.76
C ALA A 115 6.28 3.39 -9.60
N HIS A 116 5.34 2.53 -9.27
CA HIS A 116 3.99 2.44 -9.81
C HIS A 116 3.00 3.03 -8.82
N GLY A 117 2.64 4.30 -9.05
CA GLY A 117 1.69 5.02 -8.20
C GLY A 117 2.34 5.71 -7.00
N SER A 118 1.52 6.46 -6.27
CA SER A 118 1.99 7.34 -5.20
C SER A 118 2.42 6.58 -3.95
N LYS A 119 1.83 5.41 -3.67
CA LYS A 119 2.20 4.61 -2.48
C LYS A 119 3.59 4.01 -2.60
N GLU A 120 3.94 3.48 -3.78
CA GLU A 120 5.30 3.01 -4.05
C GLU A 120 6.32 4.13 -3.90
N GLN A 121 6.06 5.31 -4.48
CA GLN A 121 6.96 6.46 -4.37
C GLN A 121 7.11 6.97 -2.94
N LEU A 122 6.00 7.32 -2.29
CA LEU A 122 6.01 8.07 -1.03
C LEU A 122 6.47 7.23 0.17
N TYR A 123 6.17 5.93 0.17
CA TYR A 123 6.55 5.02 1.25
C TYR A 123 7.80 4.20 0.91
N HIS A 124 8.48 4.52 -0.20
CA HIS A 124 9.78 3.94 -0.50
C HIS A 124 10.82 4.31 0.58
N PRO A 125 11.72 3.40 1.01
CA PRO A 125 12.76 3.72 1.99
C PRO A 125 13.64 4.94 1.66
N SER A 126 13.84 5.25 0.37
CA SER A 126 14.59 6.44 -0.08
C SER A 126 13.80 7.75 -0.09
N TYR A 127 12.51 7.72 0.22
CA TYR A 127 11.64 8.90 0.16
C TYR A 127 10.83 9.12 1.44
N TYR A 128 10.44 8.05 2.11
CA TYR A 128 9.61 8.09 3.32
C TYR A 128 10.29 8.88 4.43
N LYS A 129 9.59 9.91 4.92
CA LYS A 129 10.02 10.84 5.97
C LYS A 129 11.34 11.55 5.69
N VAL A 130 11.73 11.71 4.43
CA VAL A 130 12.93 12.48 4.03
C VAL A 130 12.64 13.98 3.91
N MET A 131 11.41 14.34 3.50
CA MET A 131 11.00 15.73 3.24
C MET A 131 10.00 16.22 4.30
N PRO A 132 10.02 17.52 4.67
CA PRO A 132 9.12 18.08 5.67
C PRO A 132 7.69 18.16 5.14
N CYS A 133 6.72 17.93 6.02
CA CYS A 133 5.30 18.09 5.69
C CYS A 133 4.93 19.58 5.59
N ALA A 134 4.46 20.01 4.43
CA ALA A 134 4.02 21.38 4.20
C ALA A 134 2.82 21.75 5.09
N ASP A 135 1.80 20.88 5.16
CA ASP A 135 0.58 21.13 5.97
C ASP A 135 0.91 21.31 7.45
N TRP A 136 1.76 20.43 7.98
CA TRP A 136 2.20 20.51 9.38
C TRP A 136 3.02 21.77 9.64
N LYS A 137 3.96 22.10 8.75
CA LYS A 137 4.78 23.31 8.86
C LYS A 137 3.94 24.59 8.83
N ALA A 138 2.89 24.63 8.00
CA ALA A 138 2.04 25.79 7.85
C ALA A 138 1.04 25.95 9.00
N ASN A 139 0.43 24.84 9.43
CA ASN A 139 -0.78 24.89 10.27
C ASN A 139 -0.60 24.25 11.66
N GLY A 140 0.51 23.56 11.91
CA GLY A 140 0.69 22.73 13.11
C GLY A 140 -0.17 21.46 13.13
N TRP A 141 -0.86 21.15 12.04
CA TRP A 141 -1.72 19.98 11.89
C TRP A 141 -1.66 19.43 10.46
N CYS A 142 -1.77 18.11 10.31
CA CYS A 142 -1.79 17.44 9.02
C CYS A 142 -2.98 16.47 8.93
N PRO A 143 -3.82 16.58 7.89
CA PRO A 143 -4.98 15.69 7.72
C PRO A 143 -4.61 14.21 7.51
N ARG A 144 -3.36 13.94 7.12
CA ARG A 144 -2.86 12.56 6.94
C ARG A 144 -2.44 11.90 8.25
N GLY A 145 -2.30 12.66 9.34
CA GLY A 145 -1.85 12.14 10.63
C GLY A 145 -0.61 11.24 10.51
N ASP A 146 -0.67 10.06 11.13
CA ASP A 146 0.41 9.07 11.13
C ASP A 146 0.69 8.45 9.75
N LEU A 147 -0.28 8.52 8.83
CA LEU A 147 -0.11 8.07 7.45
C LEU A 147 0.69 9.08 6.61
N CYS A 148 1.02 10.26 7.14
CA CYS A 148 1.80 11.23 6.39
C CYS A 148 3.20 10.67 6.07
N ALA A 149 3.51 10.52 4.79
CA ALA A 149 4.84 10.10 4.33
C ALA A 149 5.93 11.17 4.50
N PHE A 150 5.56 12.39 4.89
CA PHE A 150 6.47 13.49 5.18
C PHE A 150 6.67 13.63 6.69
N TYR A 151 7.83 14.11 7.12
CA TYR A 151 8.10 14.26 8.56
C TYR A 151 7.42 15.53 9.11
N HIS A 152 6.82 15.40 10.29
CA HIS A 152 6.20 16.52 11.01
C HIS A 152 7.20 17.24 11.92
N ASP A 153 8.18 16.50 12.44
CA ASP A 153 9.21 17.00 13.33
C ASP A 153 10.57 16.32 13.04
N ALA A 154 11.62 16.80 13.69
CA ALA A 154 12.98 16.30 13.49
C ALA A 154 13.19 14.85 13.95
N SER A 155 12.40 14.35 14.91
CA SER A 155 12.50 12.96 15.39
C SER A 155 12.00 11.95 14.37
N GLN A 156 11.08 12.37 13.50
CA GLN A 156 10.59 11.55 12.39
C GLN A 156 11.48 11.60 11.15
N LYS A 157 12.35 12.62 11.03
CA LYS A 157 13.16 12.85 9.83
C LYS A 157 14.10 11.66 9.58
N ARG A 158 14.06 11.16 8.35
CA ARG A 158 14.93 10.09 7.86
C ARG A 158 15.88 10.61 6.81
N TYR A 159 17.00 9.91 6.66
CA TYR A 159 17.95 10.13 5.58
C TYR A 159 17.83 8.96 4.61
N PRO A 160 17.78 9.22 3.29
CA PRO A 160 17.68 8.17 2.31
C PRO A 160 18.92 7.26 2.39
N PRO A 161 18.76 5.94 2.22
CA PRO A 161 19.91 5.05 2.13
C PRO A 161 20.71 5.37 0.86
N ALA A 162 22.02 5.09 0.88
CA ALA A 162 22.90 5.21 -0.27
C ALA A 162 22.65 4.05 -1.25
N THR A 163 21.48 4.04 -1.88
CA THR A 163 21.08 3.03 -2.86
C THR A 163 20.89 3.70 -4.21
N ASN A 164 21.68 3.28 -5.19
CA ASN A 164 21.47 3.65 -6.58
C ASN A 164 20.54 2.63 -7.23
N PHE A 165 19.42 3.11 -7.75
CA PHE A 165 18.47 2.28 -8.49
C PHE A 165 18.81 2.33 -9.97
N ASP A 166 18.93 1.15 -10.58
CA ASP A 166 19.19 1.03 -12.01
C ASP A 166 17.87 1.05 -12.78
N TYR A 167 17.45 2.25 -13.16
CA TYR A 167 16.24 2.51 -13.91
C TYR A 167 16.30 2.13 -15.40
N THR A 168 17.44 1.58 -15.86
CA THR A 168 17.62 1.19 -17.27
C THR A 168 17.27 -0.27 -17.54
N LYS A 169 17.04 -1.06 -16.48
CA LYS A 169 16.79 -2.51 -16.54
C LYS A 169 15.36 -2.90 -16.81
#